data_AF-A0A1F0PRK3-F1
#
_entry.id   AF-A0A1F0PRK3-F1
#
_cell.length_a   1.000
_cell.length_b   1.000
_cell.length_c   1.000
_cell.angle_alpha   90.00
_cell.angle_beta   90.00
_cell.angle_gamma   90.00
#
_symmetry.space_group_name_H-M   'P 1'
#
loop_
_entity.id
_entity.type
_entity.pdbx_description
1 polymer ?
#
loop_
_entity_poly.entity_id
_entity_poly.type
_entity_poly.pdbx_seq_one_letter_code
_entity_poly.pdbx_strand_id
1 'polypeptide(L)' 'MLRYPRIEVIKRTIYVPIYRESYEVQTMRPNRPMQSKFGMSKTQANAYSKRMLALLKKEGYDKAVFKSVLIDLRKFVL' A
#
# COMPACT_ATOMS: atom_id res chain seq x y z
N MET A 1 -8.73 12.99 12.06
CA MET A 1 -8.81 11.50 11.96
C MET A 1 -8.76 11.08 10.49
N LEU A 2 -8.14 9.95 10.19
CA LEU A 2 -8.07 9.38 8.84
C LEU A 2 -9.48 8.94 8.40
N ARG A 3 -10.01 9.50 7.30
CA ARG A 3 -11.38 9.19 6.82
C ARG A 3 -11.47 7.86 6.06
N TYR A 4 -10.44 7.53 5.28
CA TYR A 4 -10.37 6.30 4.49
C TYR A 4 -9.02 5.61 4.74
N PRO A 5 -8.96 4.27 4.73
CA PRO A 5 -7.69 3.55 4.74
C PRO A 5 -6.85 3.95 3.52
N ARG A 6 -5.52 3.95 3.68
CA ARG A 6 -4.57 4.37 2.64
C ARG A 6 -3.50 3.32 2.44
N ILE A 7 -3.13 3.08 1.18
CA ILE A 7 -2.04 2.19 0.79
C ILE A 7 -1.15 2.97 -0.19
N GLU A 8 0.07 3.26 0.24
CA GLU A 8 1.06 3.99 -0.56
C GLU A 8 2.22 3.07 -0.92
N VAL A 9 2.73 3.22 -2.15
CA VAL A 9 3.89 2.49 -2.65
C VAL A 9 4.99 3.50 -2.92
N ILE A 10 6.01 3.50 -2.08
CA ILE A 10 7.09 4.49 -2.08
C ILE A 10 8.34 3.83 -2.67
N LYS A 11 8.92 4.48 -3.68
CA LYS A 11 10.24 4.09 -4.20
C LYS A 11 11.32 4.66 -3.27
N ARG A 12 12.26 3.81 -2.89
CA ARG A 12 13.45 4.14 -2.11
C ARG A 12 14.69 3.80 -2.93
N THR A 13 15.70 4.63 -2.83
CA THR A 13 17.04 4.31 -3.36
C THR A 13 17.90 3.96 -2.17
N ILE A 14 18.45 2.75 -2.16
CA ILE A 14 19.35 2.28 -1.10
C ILE A 14 20.74 2.06 -1.69
N TYR A 15 21.78 2.32 -0.90
CA TYR A 15 23.16 2.09 -1.31
C TYR A 15 23.70 0.83 -0.63
N VAL A 16 23.99 -0.21 -1.42
CA VAL A 16 24.63 -1.45 -0.95
C VAL A 16 25.44 -2.08 -2.09
N PRO A 17 26.78 -2.13 -2.02
CA PRO A 17 27.77 -1.12 -2.51
C PRO A 17 27.50 -0.43 -3.87
N ILE A 18 26.33 -0.64 -4.48
CA ILE A 18 25.84 0.06 -5.67
C ILE A 18 24.45 0.60 -5.34
N TYR A 19 24.03 1.72 -5.95
CA TYR A 19 22.65 2.21 -5.82
C TYR A 19 21.66 1.19 -6.37
N ARG A 20 20.70 0.79 -5.54
CA ARG A 20 19.62 -0.15 -5.88
C ARG A 20 18.27 0.46 -5.58
N GLU A 21 17.31 0.14 -6.43
CA GLU A 21 15.90 0.47 -6.17
C GLU A 21 15.32 -0.52 -5.15
N SER A 22 14.68 0.02 -4.12
CA SER A 22 13.86 -0.71 -3.17
C SER A 22 12.50 -0.04 -3.07
N TYR A 23 11.49 -0.78 -2.65
CA TYR A 23 10.14 -0.28 -2.51
C TYR A 23 9.64 -0.54 -1.09
N GLU A 24 8.92 0.44 -0.59
CA GLU A 24 8.23 0.42 0.68
C GLU A 24 6.72 0.48 0.41
N VAL A 25 5.95 -0.34 1.11
CA VAL A 25 4.49 -0.21 1.11
C VAL A 25 4.03 0.18 2.50
N GLN A 26 3.40 1.33 2.59
CA GLN A 26 2.78 1.84 3.81
C GLN A 26 1.28 1.56 3.76
N THR A 27 0.73 1.01 4.83
CA THR A 27 -0.70 0.78 5.00
C THR A 27 -1.19 1.52 6.26
N MET A 28 -2.21 2.35 6.07
CA MET A 28 -2.83 3.14 7.12
C MET A 28 -4.31 2.82 7.21
N ARG A 29 -4.84 2.75 8.43
CA ARG A 29 -6.26 2.50 8.69
C ARG A 29 -6.77 3.45 9.76
N PRO A 30 -8.07 3.77 9.76
CA PRO A 30 -8.67 4.49 10.87
C PRO A 30 -8.46 3.71 12.18
N ASN A 31 -8.06 4.41 13.24
CA ASN A 31 -7.92 3.88 14.60
C ASN A 31 -6.92 2.71 14.74
N ARG A 32 -5.96 2.56 13.81
CA ARG A 32 -4.86 1.59 13.93
C ARG A 32 -3.54 2.28 13.60
N PRO A 33 -2.42 1.82 14.18
CA PRO A 33 -1.10 2.32 13.82
C PRO A 33 -0.81 2.02 12.35
N MET A 34 -0.02 2.90 11.74
CA MET A 34 0.52 2.67 10.39
C MET A 34 1.43 1.44 10.40
N GLN A 35 1.32 0.61 9.37
CA GLN A 35 2.25 -0.49 9.12
C GLN A 35 3.05 -0.21 7.86
N SER A 36 4.34 -0.48 7.88
CA SER A 36 5.26 -0.26 6.76
C SER A 36 6.05 -1.53 6.49
N LYS A 37 6.10 -1.96 5.22
CA LYS A 37 6.94 -3.06 4.77
C LYS A 37 7.98 -2.53 3.80
N PHE A 38 9.26 -2.74 4.11
CA PHE A 38 10.41 -2.25 3.34
C PHE A 38 11.08 -3.36 2.54
N GLY A 39 12.08 -3.01 1.73
CA GLY A 39 13.00 -3.97 1.13
C GLY A 39 12.43 -4.74 -0.05
N MET A 40 11.27 -4.35 -0.58
CA MET A 40 10.62 -5.07 -1.68
C MET A 40 11.16 -4.64 -3.05
N SER A 41 11.14 -5.56 -4.01
CA SER A 41 11.22 -5.20 -5.42
C SER A 41 9.94 -4.49 -5.88
N LYS A 42 9.96 -3.84 -7.04
CA LYS A 42 8.77 -3.19 -7.63
C LYS A 42 7.60 -4.17 -7.79
N THR A 43 7.88 -5.39 -8.25
CA THR A 43 6.87 -6.44 -8.47
C THR A 43 6.30 -6.95 -7.15
N GLN A 44 7.15 -7.18 -6.14
CA GLN A 44 6.73 -7.58 -4.80
C GLN A 44 5.87 -6.50 -4.13
N ALA A 45 6.27 -5.23 -4.22
CA ALA A 45 5.52 -4.11 -3.65
C ALA A 45 4.13 -3.98 -4.28
N ASN A 46 4.03 -4.07 -5.61
CA ASN A 46 2.73 -4.03 -6.30
C ASN A 46 1.84 -5.23 -5.94
N ALA A 47 2.41 -6.45 -5.86
CA ALA A 47 1.66 -7.64 -5.46
C ALA A 47 1.17 -7.52 -4.01
N TYR A 48 2.01 -7.03 -3.11
CA TYR A 48 1.66 -6.79 -1.72
C TYR A 48 0.59 -5.71 -1.58
N SER A 49 0.69 -4.60 -2.31
CA SER A 49 -0.32 -3.54 -2.27
C SER A 49 -1.68 -4.02 -2.77
N LYS A 50 -1.73 -4.85 -3.82
CA LYS A 50 -2.97 -5.52 -4.26
C LYS A 50 -3.57 -6.43 -3.19
N ARG A 51 -2.74 -7.23 -2.51
CA ARG A 51 -3.19 -8.07 -1.38
C ARG A 51 -3.78 -7.22 -0.24
N MET A 52 -3.17 -6.09 0.07
CA MET A 52 -3.69 -5.17 1.10
C MET A 52 -5.03 -4.56 0.69
N LEU A 53 -5.22 -4.20 -0.59
CA LEU A 53 -6.50 -3.75 -1.11
C LEU A 53 -7.60 -4.81 -1.00
N ALA A 54 -7.27 -6.06 -1.34
CA ALA A 54 -8.17 -7.20 -1.18
C ALA A 54 -8.63 -7.38 0.27
N LEU A 55 -7.69 -7.20 1.20
CA LEU A 55 -7.93 -7.35 2.62
C LEU A 55 -8.79 -6.20 3.18
N LEU A 56 -8.59 -4.96 2.72
CA LEU A 56 -9.49 -3.85 3.04
C LEU A 56 -10.92 -4.11 2.55
N LYS A 57 -11.09 -4.68 1.35
CA LYS A 57 -12.40 -5.09 0.82
C LYS A 57 -13.05 -6.14 1.73
N LYS A 58 -12.28 -7.14 2.17
CA LYS A 58 -12.76 -8.18 3.10
C LYS A 58 -13.15 -7.62 4.48
N GLU A 59 -12.49 -6.56 4.92
CA GLU A 59 -12.79 -5.87 6.18
C GLU A 59 -14.02 -4.95 6.12
N GLY A 60 -14.63 -4.79 4.94
CA GLY A 60 -15.85 -4.01 4.77
C GLY A 60 -15.61 -2.53 4.41
N TYR A 61 -14.40 -2.15 4.01
CA TYR A 61 -14.17 -0.79 3.51
C TYR A 61 -14.68 -0.64 2.07
N ASP A 62 -15.42 0.44 1.83
CA ASP A 62 -15.94 0.78 0.50
C ASP A 62 -14.94 1.54 -0.36
N LYS A 63 -14.11 2.37 0.27
CA LYS A 63 -13.16 3.25 -0.42
C LYS A 63 -11.81 3.20 0.28
N ALA A 64 -10.75 3.32 -0.51
CA ALA A 64 -9.39 3.46 -0.02
C ALA A 64 -8.63 4.47 -0.86
N VAL A 65 -7.61 5.11 -0.28
CA VAL A 65 -6.63 5.87 -1.06
C VAL A 65 -5.53 4.91 -1.47
N PHE A 66 -5.29 4.76 -2.77
CA PHE A 66 -4.23 3.95 -3.32
C PHE A 66 -3.36 4.79 -4.25
N LYS A 67 -2.06 4.85 -3.98
CA LYS A 67 -1.10 5.68 -4.74
C LYS A 67 -1.61 7.13 -4.91
N SER A 68 -2.02 7.74 -3.79
CA SER A 68 -2.60 9.10 -3.74
C SER A 68 -3.94 9.29 -4.48
N VAL A 69 -4.59 8.25 -5.00
CA VAL A 69 -5.90 8.32 -5.66
C VAL A 69 -6.97 7.63 -4.82
N LEU A 70 -8.14 8.28 -4.66
CA LEU A 70 -9.30 7.64 -4.01
C LEU A 70 -9.92 6.62 -4.96
N ILE A 71 -9.98 5.37 -4.55
CA ILE A 71 -10.56 4.27 -5.33
C ILE A 71 -11.76 3.65 -4.61
N ASP A 72 -12.70 3.16 -5.41
CA ASP A 72 -13.85 2.37 -4.97
C ASP A 72 -13.48 0.88 -4.94
N LEU A 73 -13.44 0.29 -3.75
CA LEU A 73 -13.08 -1.11 -3.54
C LEU A 73 -14.17 -2.08 -4.02
N ARG A 74 -15.43 -1.63 -4.11
CA ARG A 74 -16.55 -2.46 -4.58
C ARG A 74 -16.38 -2.78 -6.06
N LYS A 75 -15.99 -1.77 -6.85
CA LYS A 75 -15.73 -1.87 -8.30
C LYS A 75 -14.37 -2.48 -8.64
N PHE A 76 -13.48 -2.60 -7.66
CA PHE A 76 -12.14 -3.13 -7.88
C PHE A 76 -12.18 -4.67 -8.05
N VAL A 77 -11.82 -5.13 -9.25
CA VAL A 77 -11.57 -6.54 -9.58
C VAL A 77 -10.04 -6.72 -9.58
N LEU A 78 -9.54 -7.72 -8.85
CA LEU A 78 -8.12 -7.91 -8.53
C LEU A 78 -7.28 -8.51 -9.67
#